data_AF-A0A5P8P444-F1
#
_entry.id   AF-A0A5P8P444-F1
#
_cell.length_a   1.000
_cell.length_b   1.000
_cell.length_c   1.000
_cell.angle_alpha   90.00
_cell.angle_beta   90.00
_cell.angle_gamma   90.00
#
_symmetry.space_group_name_H-M   'P 1'
#
loop_
_entity.id
_entity.type
_entity.pdbx_description
1 polymer ?
#
loop_
_entity_poly.entity_id
_entity_poly.type
_entity_poly.pdbx_seq_one_letter_code
_entity_poly.pdbx_strand_id
1 'polypeptide(L)'
;MKYLLSLLLTCSLYSAGFWTLSGLDKANIYVQNKVAYIKAATLDTIKTKMKQTLEKKSIKVYVQDAPTLMVSLEEIEGDETHYIYLKLELGEEVKTFRKDSTETFAITFQVSDFIETDADELDVAILESVDYLLAKFVEQLQEDKE
;
A
#
# COMPACT_ATOMS: atom_id res chain seq x y z
N MET A 1 -3.55 -49.79 -13.99
CA MET A 1 -2.75 -48.53 -13.91
C MET A 1 -3.13 -47.54 -15.03
N LYS A 2 -4.42 -47.33 -15.32
CA LYS A 2 -4.90 -46.44 -16.41
C LYS A 2 -5.77 -45.26 -15.94
N TYR A 3 -6.21 -45.25 -14.68
CA TYR A 3 -7.10 -44.22 -14.15
C TYR A 3 -6.40 -43.17 -13.27
N LEU A 4 -5.12 -43.38 -12.91
CA LEU A 4 -4.38 -42.43 -12.06
C LEU A 4 -3.99 -41.14 -12.82
N LEU A 5 -3.80 -41.23 -14.14
CA LEU A 5 -3.38 -40.10 -14.97
C LEU A 5 -4.54 -39.12 -15.27
N SER A 6 -5.79 -39.58 -15.19
CA SER A 6 -6.98 -38.75 -15.46
C SER A 6 -7.30 -37.77 -14.32
N LEU A 7 -6.80 -38.03 -13.11
CA LEU A 7 -7.12 -37.21 -11.93
C LEU A 7 -6.29 -35.91 -11.88
N LEU A 8 -5.10 -35.91 -12.50
CA LEU A 8 -4.16 -34.78 -12.48
C LEU A 8 -4.57 -33.61 -13.39
N LEU A 9 -5.53 -33.80 -14.31
CA LEU A 9 -5.96 -32.75 -15.25
C LEU A 9 -7.10 -31.85 -14.76
N THR A 10 -7.67 -32.14 -13.58
CA THR A 10 -8.86 -31.41 -13.07
C THR A 10 -8.55 -30.41 -11.96
N CYS A 11 -7.30 -30.32 -11.53
CA CYS A 11 -6.86 -29.33 -10.55
C CYS A 11 -6.35 -28.06 -11.24
N SER A 12 -7.17 -27.42 -12.09
CA SER A 12 -7.01 -25.97 -12.29
C SER A 12 -7.51 -25.30 -11.01
N LEU A 13 -6.63 -25.21 -10.03
CA LEU A 13 -6.82 -24.35 -8.86
C LEU A 13 -6.92 -22.93 -9.40
N TYR A 14 -8.15 -22.47 -9.65
CA TYR A 14 -8.46 -21.05 -9.74
C TYR A 14 -8.30 -20.49 -8.34
N SER A 15 -7.05 -20.34 -7.91
CA SER A 15 -6.70 -19.38 -6.88
C SER A 15 -7.14 -18.03 -7.45
N ALA A 16 -8.26 -17.51 -6.96
CA ALA A 16 -8.46 -16.07 -6.99
C ALA A 16 -7.26 -15.51 -6.22
N GLY A 17 -6.25 -15.06 -6.96
CA GLY A 17 -5.03 -14.53 -6.37
C GLY A 17 -5.42 -13.38 -5.43
N PHE A 18 -4.60 -13.16 -4.41
CA PHE A 18 -4.59 -11.87 -3.75
C PHE A 18 -4.47 -10.78 -4.82
N TRP A 19 -5.05 -9.62 -4.55
CA TRP A 19 -4.94 -8.48 -5.46
C TRP A 19 -3.46 -8.25 -5.79
N THR A 20 -3.15 -8.24 -7.08
CA THR A 20 -1.80 -8.04 -7.59
C THR A 20 -1.63 -6.58 -7.99
N LEU A 21 -0.43 -6.04 -7.76
CA LEU A 21 0.03 -4.77 -8.29
C LEU A 21 0.39 -4.85 -9.78
N SER A 22 0.24 -6.01 -10.41
CA SER A 22 0.43 -6.18 -11.85
C SER A 22 -0.51 -5.28 -12.64
N GLY A 23 0.04 -4.58 -13.64
CA GLY A 23 -0.71 -3.63 -14.45
C GLY A 23 -0.87 -2.22 -13.84
N LEU A 24 -0.34 -1.97 -12.64
CA LEU A 24 -0.34 -0.63 -12.04
C LEU A 24 0.60 0.32 -12.84
N ASP A 25 0.01 1.20 -13.65
CA ASP A 25 0.73 2.17 -14.49
C ASP A 25 0.48 3.64 -14.08
N LYS A 26 -0.51 3.88 -13.22
CA LYS A 26 -0.83 5.18 -12.63
C LYS A 26 -1.26 5.04 -11.17
N ALA A 27 -0.88 5.98 -10.32
CA ALA A 27 -1.36 6.10 -8.95
C ALA A 27 -1.23 7.54 -8.45
N ASN A 28 -2.27 8.06 -7.79
CA ASN A 28 -2.25 9.34 -7.10
C ASN A 28 -1.77 9.17 -5.65
N ILE A 29 -1.25 10.25 -5.08
CA ILE A 29 -0.66 10.25 -3.74
C ILE A 29 -1.58 10.96 -2.78
N TYR A 30 -1.79 10.34 -1.62
CA TYR A 30 -2.48 10.98 -0.51
C TYR A 30 -1.76 10.68 0.81
N VAL A 31 -1.76 11.66 1.71
CA VAL A 31 -1.22 11.50 3.07
C VAL A 31 -2.31 11.92 4.04
N GLN A 32 -2.82 10.96 4.81
CA GLN A 32 -3.76 11.19 5.89
C GLN A 32 -2.98 11.34 7.20
N ASN A 33 -3.00 12.53 7.78
CA ASN A 33 -2.36 12.79 9.06
C ASN A 33 -3.41 12.89 10.18
N LYS A 34 -3.30 12.01 11.19
CA LYS A 34 -4.03 12.11 12.47
C LYS A 34 -3.09 12.24 13.67
N VAL A 35 -1.80 12.53 13.44
CA VAL A 35 -0.80 12.78 14.48
C VAL A 35 -0.76 14.28 14.78
N ALA A 36 -0.82 14.64 16.06
CA ALA A 36 -1.01 16.04 16.45
C ALA A 36 0.22 16.93 16.22
N TYR A 37 1.42 16.39 16.42
CA TYR A 37 2.66 17.18 16.52
C TYR A 37 3.67 16.98 15.39
N ILE A 38 3.26 16.41 14.25
CA ILE A 38 4.14 16.23 13.09
C ILE A 38 4.35 17.56 12.33
N LYS A 39 5.59 17.82 11.87
CA LYS A 39 5.90 19.02 11.10
C LYS A 39 5.29 18.94 9.69
N ALA A 40 4.82 20.08 9.16
CA ALA A 40 4.31 20.16 7.78
C ALA A 40 5.36 19.75 6.73
N ALA A 41 6.63 20.09 6.97
CA ALA A 41 7.75 19.70 6.13
C ALA A 41 7.92 18.17 6.04
N THR A 42 7.57 17.44 7.10
CA THR A 42 7.60 15.98 7.14
C THR A 42 6.52 15.40 6.23
N LEU A 43 5.30 15.95 6.27
CA LEU A 43 4.22 15.55 5.35
C LEU A 43 4.57 15.80 3.88
N ASP A 44 5.22 16.92 3.57
CA ASP A 44 5.70 17.21 2.22
C ASP A 44 6.84 16.27 1.79
N THR A 45 7.70 15.90 2.73
CA THR A 45 8.77 14.91 2.50
C THR A 45 8.17 13.53 2.20
N ILE A 46 7.14 13.09 2.92
CA ILE A 46 6.42 11.83 2.66
C ILE A 46 5.85 11.85 1.23
N LYS A 47 5.11 12.90 0.85
CA LYS A 47 4.56 13.03 -0.52
C LYS A 47 5.66 12.98 -1.58
N THR A 48 6.79 13.63 -1.32
CA THR A 48 7.95 13.65 -2.23
C THR A 48 8.55 12.26 -2.39
N LYS A 49 8.76 11.53 -1.30
CA LYS A 49 9.25 10.13 -1.31
C LYS A 49 8.30 9.22 -2.08
N MET A 50 6.99 9.30 -1.81
CA MET A 50 5.97 8.53 -2.54
C MET A 50 6.03 8.82 -4.05
N LYS A 51 6.09 10.09 -4.44
CA LYS A 51 6.21 10.51 -5.84
C LYS A 51 7.45 9.94 -6.50
N GLN A 52 8.61 10.10 -5.87
CA GLN A 52 9.87 9.60 -6.40
C GLN A 52 9.85 8.07 -6.56
N THR A 53 9.27 7.35 -5.61
CA THR A 53 9.11 5.89 -5.68
C THR A 53 8.26 5.47 -6.87
N LEU A 54 7.10 6.10 -7.07
CA LEU A 54 6.20 5.82 -8.19
C LEU A 54 6.86 6.15 -9.54
N GLU A 55 7.45 7.34 -9.67
CA GLU A 55 8.13 7.79 -10.91
C GLU A 55 9.32 6.89 -11.27
N LYS A 56 10.12 6.45 -10.27
CA LYS A 56 11.23 5.51 -10.47
C LYS A 56 10.76 4.14 -10.99
N LYS A 57 9.51 3.76 -10.72
CA LYS A 57 8.88 2.54 -11.23
C LYS A 57 8.03 2.78 -12.48
N SER A 58 8.16 3.95 -13.09
CA SER A 58 7.41 4.38 -14.28
C SER A 58 5.89 4.41 -14.08
N ILE A 59 5.44 4.58 -12.83
CA ILE A 59 4.03 4.79 -12.48
C ILE A 59 3.74 6.29 -12.54
N LYS A 60 2.72 6.68 -13.30
CA LYS A 60 2.33 8.08 -13.49
C LYS A 60 1.56 8.59 -12.27
N VAL A 61 1.85 9.82 -11.85
CA VAL A 61 1.17 10.50 -10.74
C VAL A 61 0.32 11.67 -11.25
N TYR A 62 -0.68 12.08 -10.47
CA TYR A 62 -1.59 13.21 -10.77
C TYR A 62 -2.38 13.02 -12.06
N VAL A 63 -2.86 11.79 -12.28
CA VAL A 63 -3.68 11.42 -13.44
C VAL A 63 -5.12 11.23 -12.98
N GLN A 64 -6.06 11.63 -13.84
CA GLN A 64 -7.48 11.39 -13.61
C GLN A 64 -7.77 9.87 -13.58
N ASP A 65 -8.74 9.46 -12.76
CA ASP A 65 -9.20 8.08 -12.61
C ASP A 65 -8.05 7.09 -12.29
N ALA A 66 -7.09 7.53 -11.48
CA ALA A 66 -5.99 6.68 -11.01
C ALA A 66 -6.30 6.13 -9.61
N PRO A 67 -5.88 4.89 -9.30
CA PRO A 67 -5.76 4.38 -7.93
C PRO A 67 -5.09 5.40 -7.00
N THR A 68 -5.41 5.37 -5.72
CA THR A 68 -4.76 6.22 -4.72
C THR A 68 -3.85 5.39 -3.82
N LEU A 69 -2.55 5.68 -3.87
CA LEU A 69 -1.59 5.22 -2.88
C LEU A 69 -1.60 6.20 -1.71
N MET A 70 -2.01 5.73 -0.55
CA MET A 70 -2.19 6.53 0.67
C MET A 70 -1.24 6.09 1.76
N VAL A 71 -0.54 7.04 2.38
CA VAL A 71 0.05 6.85 3.71
C VAL A 71 -0.93 7.40 4.74
N SER A 72 -1.31 6.60 5.74
CA SER A 72 -2.06 7.05 6.92
C SER A 72 -1.18 6.99 8.15
N LEU A 73 -1.24 8.05 8.95
CA LEU A 73 -0.52 8.19 10.22
C LEU A 73 -1.56 8.34 11.32
N GLU A 74 -1.54 7.44 12.30
CA GLU A 74 -2.44 7.45 13.44
C GLU A 74 -1.65 7.37 14.74
N GLU A 75 -1.91 8.31 15.65
CA GLU A 75 -1.32 8.33 16.98
C GLU A 75 -2.22 7.55 17.94
N ILE A 76 -1.64 6.59 18.66
CA ILE A 76 -2.31 5.88 19.74
C ILE A 76 -1.90 6.56 21.05
N GLU A 77 -2.87 7.03 21.82
CA GLU A 77 -2.63 7.78 23.06
C GLU A 77 -1.73 6.99 24.04
N GLY A 78 -0.65 7.63 24.47
CA GLY A 78 0.25 7.21 25.55
C GLY A 78 0.75 8.46 26.28
N ASP A 79 1.16 8.32 27.54
CA ASP A 79 1.42 9.48 28.43
C ASP A 79 2.56 10.40 27.90
N GLU A 80 3.79 9.89 27.83
CA GLU A 80 4.99 10.65 27.42
C GLU A 80 5.66 10.11 26.16
N THR A 81 5.20 8.95 25.67
CA THR A 81 5.77 8.24 24.52
C THR A 81 4.75 8.22 23.38
N HIS A 82 5.21 8.52 22.16
CA HIS A 82 4.35 8.51 20.99
C HIS A 82 4.34 7.12 20.34
N TYR A 83 3.15 6.53 20.28
CA TYR A 83 2.91 5.29 19.54
C TYR A 83 2.24 5.63 18.22
N ILE A 84 2.95 5.45 17.11
CA ILE A 84 2.43 5.78 15.78
C ILE A 84 2.18 4.50 14.99
N TYR A 85 0.95 4.35 14.52
CA TYR A 85 0.57 3.33 13.57
C TYR A 85 0.56 3.93 12.16
N LEU A 86 1.42 3.40 11.29
CA LEU A 86 1.56 3.82 9.91
C LEU A 86 1.00 2.74 8.98
N LYS A 87 0.23 3.14 7.97
CA LYS A 87 -0.19 2.22 6.90
C LYS A 87 0.05 2.84 5.54
N LEU A 88 0.56 2.03 4.61
CA LEU A 88 0.60 2.32 3.18
C LEU A 88 -0.44 1.43 2.49
N GLU A 89 -1.42 2.05 1.85
CA GLU A 89 -2.57 1.39 1.24
C GLU A 89 -2.74 1.84 -0.21
N LEU A 90 -3.05 0.91 -1.12
CA LEU A 90 -3.51 1.22 -2.47
C LEU A 90 -5.01 0.99 -2.52
N GLY A 91 -5.77 2.06 -2.77
CA GLY A 91 -7.20 2.01 -2.95
C GLY A 91 -7.60 2.27 -4.40
N GLU A 92 -8.47 1.43 -4.95
CA GLU A 92 -8.92 1.53 -6.34
C GLU A 92 -10.35 1.04 -6.54
N GLU A 93 -10.93 1.41 -7.67
CA GLU A 93 -12.21 0.88 -8.12
C GLU A 93 -12.00 -0.49 -8.77
N VAL A 94 -12.68 -1.50 -8.26
CA VAL A 94 -12.61 -2.89 -8.73
C VAL A 94 -14.00 -3.39 -9.13
N LYS A 95 -14.01 -4.37 -10.05
CA LYS A 95 -15.21 -5.10 -10.44
C LYS A 95 -15.22 -6.46 -9.77
N THR A 96 -16.26 -6.75 -9.00
CA THR A 96 -16.37 -8.04 -8.29
C THR A 96 -16.80 -9.17 -9.24
N PHE A 97 -16.37 -10.42 -8.97
CA PHE A 97 -16.81 -11.61 -9.71
C PHE A 97 -18.19 -12.14 -9.28
N ARG A 98 -19.01 -11.34 -8.59
CA ARG A 98 -20.36 -11.72 -8.21
C ARG A 98 -21.29 -11.66 -9.42
N LYS A 99 -22.45 -12.32 -9.33
CA LYS A 99 -23.45 -12.39 -10.41
C LYS A 99 -23.73 -11.03 -11.07
N ASP A 100 -23.82 -9.98 -10.27
CA ASP A 100 -24.19 -8.64 -10.72
C ASP A 100 -22.97 -7.76 -11.10
N SER A 101 -21.76 -8.29 -10.96
CA SER A 101 -20.49 -7.64 -11.29
C SER A 101 -20.36 -6.21 -10.75
N THR A 102 -20.71 -6.02 -9.48
CA THR A 102 -20.73 -4.72 -8.82
C THR A 102 -19.36 -4.04 -8.86
N GLU A 103 -19.35 -2.78 -9.26
CA GLU A 103 -18.22 -1.85 -9.15
C GLU A 103 -18.16 -1.33 -7.71
N THR A 104 -17.02 -1.46 -7.07
CA THR A 104 -16.81 -1.06 -5.67
C THR A 104 -15.40 -0.52 -5.49
N PHE A 105 -15.21 0.29 -4.47
CA PHE A 105 -13.87 0.61 -3.99
C PHE A 105 -13.31 -0.56 -3.18
N ALA A 106 -12.03 -0.86 -3.35
CA ALA A 106 -11.30 -1.87 -2.58
C ALA A 106 -9.90 -1.40 -2.24
N ILE A 107 -9.38 -1.88 -1.10
CA ILE A 107 -7.95 -1.82 -0.80
C ILE A 107 -7.31 -3.06 -1.40
N THR A 108 -6.43 -2.85 -2.38
CA THR A 108 -5.79 -3.90 -3.18
C THR A 108 -4.33 -4.12 -2.79
N PHE A 109 -3.75 -3.22 -2.00
CA PHE A 109 -2.47 -3.43 -1.33
C PHE A 109 -2.50 -2.75 0.03
N GLN A 110 -1.92 -3.40 1.04
CA GLN A 110 -1.80 -2.84 2.38
C GLN A 110 -0.56 -3.41 3.07
N VAL A 111 0.26 -2.52 3.60
CA VAL A 111 1.34 -2.84 4.55
C VAL A 111 1.29 -1.82 5.67
N SER A 112 1.69 -2.25 6.87
CA SER A 112 1.66 -1.40 8.06
C SER A 112 2.92 -1.55 8.87
N ASP A 113 3.20 -0.54 9.67
CA ASP A 113 4.28 -0.52 10.64
C ASP A 113 3.80 0.17 11.92
N PHE A 114 4.44 -0.17 13.03
CA PHE A 114 4.12 0.37 14.34
C PHE A 114 5.42 0.81 15.01
N ILE A 115 5.51 2.10 15.32
CA ILE A 115 6.70 2.69 15.91
C ILE A 115 6.39 3.29 17.27
N GLU A 116 7.35 3.19 18.17
CA GLU A 116 7.40 3.82 19.48
C GLU A 116 8.56 4.81 19.45
N THR A 117 8.29 6.08 19.78
CA THR A 117 9.30 7.14 19.66
C THR A 117 9.03 8.30 20.61
N ASP A 118 10.08 9.03 20.94
CA ASP A 118 10.01 10.26 21.72
C ASP A 118 9.69 11.46 20.81
N ALA A 119 9.23 12.57 21.40
CA ALA A 119 8.75 13.73 20.66
C ALA A 119 9.83 14.40 19.78
N ASP A 120 11.10 14.31 20.16
CA ASP A 120 12.23 14.88 19.44
C ASP A 120 12.65 14.05 18.21
N GLU A 121 12.39 12.74 18.23
CA GLU A 121 12.71 11.81 17.14
C GLU A 121 11.50 11.49 16.23
N LEU A 122 10.28 11.90 16.62
CA LEU A 122 9.02 11.60 15.95
C LEU A 122 9.06 11.75 14.41
N ASP A 123 9.50 12.91 13.91
CA ASP A 123 9.55 13.15 12.46
C ASP A 123 10.52 12.19 11.74
N VAL A 124 11.65 11.88 12.37
CA VAL A 124 12.68 10.99 11.79
C VAL A 124 12.14 9.56 11.76
N ALA A 125 11.60 9.08 12.87
CA ALA A 125 11.04 7.73 12.99
C ALA A 125 9.90 7.50 11.98
N ILE A 126 9.02 8.49 11.79
CA ILE A 126 7.96 8.43 10.77
C ILE A 126 8.54 8.31 9.36
N LEU A 127 9.59 9.07 9.02
CA LEU A 127 10.20 9.03 7.70
C LEU A 127 10.90 7.70 7.42
N GLU A 128 11.57 7.13 8.42
CA GLU A 128 12.20 5.80 8.32
C GLU A 128 11.15 4.70 8.11
N SER A 129 10.05 4.75 8.87
CA SER A 129 8.93 3.83 8.71
C SER A 129 8.27 3.97 7.32
N VAL A 130 8.10 5.20 6.82
CA VAL A 130 7.63 5.42 5.43
C VAL A 130 8.58 4.83 4.38
N ASP A 131 9.89 4.95 4.58
CA ASP A 131 10.87 4.33 3.67
C ASP A 131 10.76 2.80 3.68
N TYR A 132 10.55 2.19 4.86
CA TYR A 132 10.27 0.77 5.00
C TYR A 132 8.99 0.35 4.25
N LEU A 133 7.88 1.06 4.45
CA LEU A 133 6.61 0.74 3.79
C LEU A 133 6.70 0.87 2.26
N LEU A 134 7.38 1.91 1.76
CA LEU A 134 7.61 2.11 0.33
C LEU A 134 8.53 1.02 -0.26
N ALA A 135 9.52 0.56 0.50
CA ALA A 135 10.35 -0.57 0.08
C ALA A 135 9.52 -1.86 -0.07
N LYS A 136 8.59 -2.12 0.86
CA LYS A 136 7.66 -3.26 0.77
C LYS A 136 6.70 -3.17 -0.42
N PHE A 137 6.19 -1.98 -0.71
CA PHE A 137 5.41 -1.76 -1.93
C PHE A 137 6.23 -2.06 -3.20
N VAL A 138 7.49 -1.62 -3.25
CA VAL A 138 8.37 -1.87 -4.39
C VAL A 138 8.70 -3.36 -4.53
N GLU A 139 8.95 -4.06 -3.43
CA GLU A 139 9.19 -5.51 -3.39
C GLU A 139 8.00 -6.26 -3.99
N GLN A 140 6.78 -6.03 -3.49
CA GLN A 140 5.57 -6.66 -4.03
C GLN A 140 5.35 -6.33 -5.51
N LEU A 141 5.59 -5.07 -5.92
CA LEU A 141 5.46 -4.66 -7.33
C LEU A 141 6.46 -5.39 -8.24
N GLN A 142 7.59 -5.84 -7.72
CA GLN A 142 8.58 -6.61 -8.45
C GLN A 142 8.20 -8.09 -8.51
N GLU A 143 7.80 -8.67 -7.38
CA GLU A 143 7.33 -10.06 -7.31
C GLU A 143 6.13 -10.30 -8.24
N ASP A 144 5.21 -9.35 -8.31
CA ASP A 144 4.02 -9.45 -9.18
C ASP A 144 4.29 -9.31 -10.68
N LYS A 145 5.53 -8.94 -11.06
CA LYS A 145 5.98 -8.88 -12.45
C LYS A 145 6.70 -10.14 -12.90
N GLU A 146 7.12 -11.00 -11.97
CA GLU A 146 7.80 -12.28 -12.24
C GLU A 146 6.78 -13.41 -12.53
#